data_AF-A0A954F480-F1
#
_entry.id   AF-A0A954F480-F1
#
_cell.length_a   1.000
_cell.length_b   1.000
_cell.length_c   1.000
_cell.angle_alpha   90.00
_cell.angle_beta   90.00
_cell.angle_gamma   90.00
#
_symmetry.space_group_name_H-M   'P 1'
#
loop_
_entity.id
_entity.type
_entity.pdbx_description
1 polymer ?
#
loop_
_entity_poly.entity_id
_entity_poly.type
_entity_poly.pdbx_seq_one_letter_code
_entity_poly.pdbx_strand_id
1 'polypeptide(L)' 'MSLAASRSVFAVVINWNGGEHNLRCLTALMAGGFDAQHVVFVDNASTDGSSQLALKRFPGMHYRRNDSNLGFAVAANQ' A
#
# COMPACT_ATOMS: atom_id res chain seq x y z
N MET A 1 16.74 -9.70 29.76
CA MET A 1 16.65 -10.22 28.38
C MET A 1 15.19 -10.10 27.97
N SER A 2 14.82 -8.99 27.31
CA SER A 2 13.44 -8.70 26.96
C SER A 2 13.09 -9.46 25.70
N LEU A 3 12.07 -10.32 25.76
CA LEU A 3 11.41 -10.86 24.58
C LEU A 3 10.63 -9.71 23.92
N ALA A 4 11.29 -8.93 23.06
CA ALA A 4 10.56 -8.11 22.11
C ALA A 4 9.90 -9.07 21.13
N ALA A 5 8.62 -9.37 21.34
CA ALA A 5 7.83 -9.99 20.30
C ALA A 5 7.87 -9.05 19.09
N SER A 6 8.61 -9.42 18.04
CA SER A 6 8.61 -8.70 16.77
C SER A 6 7.27 -8.97 16.09
N ARG A 7 6.21 -8.32 16.56
CA ARG A 7 4.99 -8.17 15.77
C ARG A 7 5.32 -7.13 14.70
N SER A 8 5.78 -7.62 13.55
CA SER A 8 5.90 -6.80 12.35
C SER A 8 4.50 -6.32 11.98
N VAL A 9 4.24 -5.02 12.18
CA VAL A 9 2.98 -4.39 11.77
C VAL A 9 3.09 -4.03 10.30
N PHE A 10 2.12 -4.47 9.50
CA PHE A 10 2.01 -4.10 8.09
C PHE A 10 0.82 -3.17 7.90
N ALA A 11 1.00 -2.16 7.05
CA ALA A 11 -0.09 -1.32 6.55
C ALA A 11 -0.56 -1.86 5.19
N VAL A 12 -1.84 -2.21 5.08
CA VAL A 12 -2.45 -2.61 3.81
C VAL A 12 -3.21 -1.41 3.23
N VAL A 13 -2.83 -0.98 2.04
CA VAL A 13 -3.40 0.18 1.35
C VAL A 13 -4.06 -0.30 0.06
N ILE A 14 -5.39 -0.18 0.00
CA ILE A 14 -6.18 -0.55 -1.17
C ILE A 14 -6.35 0.67 -2.07
N ASN A 15 -5.86 0.59 -3.29
CA ASN A 15 -5.97 1.62 -4.32
C ASN A 15 -7.03 1.26 -5.36
N TRP A 16 -7.90 2.21 -5.67
CA TRP A 16 -8.63 2.23 -6.93
C TRP A 16 -8.81 3.69 -7.36
N ASN A 17 -8.08 4.10 -8.39
CA ASN A 17 -8.08 5.48 -8.89
C ASN A 17 -7.84 6.54 -7.78
N GLY A 18 -6.88 6.26 -6.88
CA GLY A 18 -6.66 7.06 -5.67
C GLY A 18 -5.87 8.35 -5.87
N GLY A 19 -5.31 8.59 -7.08
CA GLY A 19 -4.54 9.79 -7.43
C GLY A 19 -3.63 10.31 -6.31
N GLU A 20 -3.74 11.61 -6.04
CA GLU A 20 -2.97 12.31 -4.99
C GLU A 20 -3.32 11.87 -3.56
N HIS A 21 -4.54 11.37 -3.31
CA HIS A 21 -4.93 10.95 -1.98
C HIS A 21 -4.09 9.76 -1.51
N ASN A 22 -3.79 8.84 -2.43
CA ASN A 22 -2.97 7.70 -2.12
C ASN A 22 -1.50 8.08 -1.86
N LEU A 23 -0.96 9.03 -2.63
CA LEU A 23 0.40 9.53 -2.40
C LEU A 23 0.53 10.23 -1.04
N ARG A 24 -0.49 10.98 -0.61
CA ARG A 24 -0.50 11.59 0.72
C ARG A 24 -0.59 10.55 1.83
N CYS A 25 -1.42 9.51 1.66
CA CYS A 25 -1.52 8.40 2.61
C CYS A 25 -0.16 7.70 2.80
N LEU A 26 0.48 7.30 1.71
CA LEU A 26 1.78 6.66 1.73
C LEU A 26 2.86 7.57 2.33
N THR A 27 2.86 8.86 1.99
CA THR A 27 3.78 9.84 2.58
C THR A 27 3.61 9.91 4.11
N ALA A 28 2.36 9.92 4.59
CA ALA A 28 2.07 9.97 6.02
C ALA A 28 2.52 8.69 6.75
N LEU A 29 2.37 7.52 6.13
CA LEU A 29 2.88 6.26 6.69
C LEU A 29 4.40 6.30 6.86
N MET A 30 5.14 6.71 5.81
CA MET A 30 6.60 6.80 5.88
C MET A 30 7.06 7.84 6.92
N ALA A 31 6.41 9.00 6.96
CA ALA A 31 6.69 10.04 7.97
C ALA A 31 6.38 9.58 9.40
N GLY A 32 5.44 8.64 9.56
CA GLY A 32 5.12 7.99 10.83
C GLY A 32 6.09 6.87 11.24
N GLY A 33 7.16 6.63 10.46
CA GLY A 33 8.18 5.64 10.77
C GLY A 33 7.90 4.23 10.26
N PHE A 34 6.95 4.05 9.34
CA PHE A 34 6.82 2.80 8.60
C PHE A 34 7.89 2.71 7.52
N ASP A 35 8.59 1.56 7.45
CA ASP A 35 9.41 1.24 6.29
C ASP A 35 8.53 0.81 5.12
N ALA A 36 8.98 1.10 3.88
CA ALA A 36 8.26 0.69 2.68
C ALA A 36 8.03 -0.83 2.60
N GLN A 37 8.99 -1.62 3.06
CA GLN A 37 8.87 -3.09 3.15
C GLN A 37 7.74 -3.57 4.06
N HIS A 38 7.17 -2.70 4.92
CA HIS A 38 6.01 -3.02 5.76
C HIS A 38 4.70 -2.46 5.20
N VAL A 39 4.68 -2.05 3.93
CA VAL A 39 3.47 -1.60 3.25
C VAL A 39 3.10 -2.59 2.15
N VAL A 40 1.84 -3.05 2.17
CA VAL A 40 1.22 -3.81 1.10
C VAL A 40 0.28 -2.90 0.34
N PHE A 41 0.63 -2.58 -0.90
CA PHE A 41 -0.16 -1.73 -1.79
C PHE A 41 -0.90 -2.61 -2.81
N VAL A 42 -2.23 -2.65 -2.70
CA VAL A 42 -3.10 -3.44 -3.58
C VAL A 42 -3.78 -2.50 -4.58
N ASP A 43 -3.38 -2.57 -5.85
CA ASP A 43 -4.02 -1.87 -6.95
C ASP A 43 -5.21 -2.67 -7.50
N ASN A 44 -6.43 -2.20 -7.23
CA ASN A 44 -7.67 -2.85 -7.63
C ASN A 44 -8.10 -2.45 -9.05
N ALA A 45 -7.18 -2.61 -10.01
CA ALA A 45 -7.31 -2.25 -11.42
C ALA A 45 -7.48 -0.75 -11.71
N SER A 46 -6.63 0.10 -11.11
CA SER A 46 -6.62 1.54 -11.40
C SER A 46 -6.19 1.84 -12.84
N THR A 47 -6.78 2.91 -13.38
CA THR A 47 -6.56 3.42 -14.74
C THR A 47 -6.08 4.87 -14.77
N ASP A 48 -5.93 5.50 -13.61
CA ASP A 48 -5.58 6.92 -13.46
C ASP A 48 -4.06 7.20 -13.38
N GLY A 49 -3.22 6.16 -13.42
CA GLY A 49 -1.77 6.29 -13.29
C GLY A 49 -1.26 6.39 -11.84
N SER A 50 -2.14 6.38 -10.84
CA SER A 50 -1.77 6.56 -9.41
C SER A 50 -0.85 5.46 -8.90
N SER A 51 -1.07 4.22 -9.31
CA SER A 51 -0.23 3.08 -8.92
C SER A 51 1.21 3.23 -9.40
N GLN A 52 1.41 3.64 -10.65
CA GLN A 52 2.75 3.83 -11.21
C GLN A 52 3.50 4.95 -10.50
N LEU A 53 2.81 6.05 -10.17
CA LEU A 53 3.38 7.15 -9.40
C LEU A 53 3.77 6.71 -7.98
N ALA A 54 2.92 5.93 -7.31
CA ALA A 54 3.19 5.40 -5.98
C ALA A 54 4.42 4.49 -5.97
N LEU A 55 4.51 3.55 -6.91
CA LEU A 55 5.65 2.63 -7.01
C LEU A 55 6.97 3.34 -7.33
N LYS A 56 6.93 4.39 -8.16
CA LYS A 56 8.10 5.21 -8.45
C LYS A 56 8.59 5.97 -7.23
N ARG A 57 7.67 6.51 -6.42
CA ARG A 57 8.01 7.37 -5.26
C ARG A 57 8.41 6.57 -4.03
N PHE A 58 7.83 5.39 -3.84
CA PHE A 58 8.05 4.53 -2.67
C PHE A 58 8.51 3.13 -3.12
N PRO A 59 9.75 3.01 -3.63
CA PRO A 59 10.29 1.71 -3.99
C PRO A 59 10.43 0.83 -2.73
N GLY A 60 10.13 -0.47 -2.87
CA GLY A 60 10.26 -1.44 -1.77
C GLY A 60 8.96 -1.84 -1.09
N MET A 61 7.82 -1.23 -1.44
CA MET A 61 6.52 -1.73 -1.02
C MET A 61 6.21 -3.09 -1.65
N HIS A 62 5.48 -3.93 -0.92
CA HIS A 62 4.84 -5.09 -1.51
C HIS A 62 3.71 -4.61 -2.42
N TYR A 63 3.71 -5.04 -3.67
CA TYR A 63 2.74 -4.60 -4.67
C TYR A 63 1.94 -5.77 -5.23
N ARG A 64 0.62 -5.61 -5.28
CA ARG A 64 -0.30 -6.54 -5.94
C ARG A 64 -1.26 -5.76 -6.81
N ARG A 65 -1.50 -6.22 -8.04
CA ARG A 65 -2.49 -5.64 -8.95
C ARG A 65 -3.56 -6.66 -9.29
N ASN A 66 -4.82 -6.24 -9.28
CA ASN A 66 -5.96 -7.00 -9.79
C ASN A 66 -6.23 -6.64 -11.26
N ASP A 67 -6.76 -7.61 -12.00
CA ASP A 67 -7.14 -7.43 -13.42
C ASP A 67 -8.42 -6.61 -13.59
N SER A 68 -9.29 -6.61 -12.59
CA SER A 68 -10.51 -5.81 -12.52
C SER A 68 -10.74 -5.29 -11.10
N ASN A 69 -11.61 -4.29 -10.94
CA ASN A 69 -12.02 -3.85 -9.62
C ASN A 69 -12.91 -4.92 -8.96
N LEU A 70 -12.38 -5.58 -7.93
CA LEU A 70 -13.06 -6.67 -7.20
C LEU A 70 -13.89 -6.19 -6.00
N GLY A 71 -14.04 -4.88 -5.83
CA GLY A 71 -14.57 -4.27 -4.61
C GLY A 71 -13.58 -4.31 -3.44
N PHE A 72 -13.88 -3.54 -2.39
CA PHE A 72 -12.98 -3.36 -1.25
C PHE A 72 -12.70 -4.66 -0.49
N ALA A 73 -13.77 -5.41 -0.15
CA ALA A 73 -13.64 -6.60 0.70
C ALA A 73 -12.73 -7.67 0.08
N VAL A 74 -12.87 -7.92 -1.22
CA VAL A 74 -12.00 -8.89 -1.91
C VAL A 74 -10.57 -8.37 -1.96
N ALA A 75 -10.37 -7.10 -2.34
CA ALA A 75 -9.02 -6.51 -2.42
C ALA A 75 -8.31 -6.45 -1.05
N ALA A 76 -9.04 -6.25 0.05
CA ALA A 76 -8.50 -6.16 1.40
C ALA A 76 -8.13 -7.51 2.04
N ASN A 77 -8.61 -8.63 1.50
CA ASN A 77 -8.36 -9.99 2.02
C ASN A 77 -7.45 -10.80 1.08
N GLN A 78 -6.44 -10.14 0.54
CA GLN A 78 -5.49 -10.64 -0.45
C GLN A 78 -4.11 -10.89 0.12
#